data_AF-A0A0C9Z9S5-F1
#
_entry.id   AF-A0A0C9Z9S5-F1
#
_cell.length_a   1.000
_cell.length_b   1.000
_cell.length_c   1.000
_cell.angle_alpha   90.00
_cell.angle_beta   90.00
_cell.angle_gamma   90.00
#
_symmetry.space_group_name_H-M   'P 1'
#
loop_
_entity.id
_entity.type
_entity.pdbx_description
1 polymer ?
#
loop_
_entity_poly.entity_id
_entity_poly.type
_entity_poly.pdbx_seq_one_letter_code
_entity_poly.pdbx_strand_id
1 'polypeptide(L)'
;MKWKDCVTSNGKHWIEQSPDDMPPEKFLQSMIGYHLAYDNSLCGMIMTQGRQRQVINIGLGIKQLCVEPRGVPVAAYAESFAHKLTPLEQSFIAPELGDEVVLRRLCILLSLKAAYIKAVGQNRGFDWSRLEFNIPDETARGDDHPLQGWEFRVFKAQLGVQRTSTVIEESYQCACAFFRGTKESKFIWHDNAKDLEAWVQFINVDQMIKVIPKLTA
;
A
#
# COMPACT_ATOMS: atom_id res chain seq x y z
N MET A 1 -9.07 -9.27 -28.93
CA MET A 1 -7.98 -8.77 -28.06
C MET A 1 -7.72 -9.84 -27.02
N LYS A 2 -6.49 -10.34 -26.87
CA LYS A 2 -6.21 -11.49 -25.96
C LYS A 2 -6.34 -11.14 -24.47
N TRP A 3 -6.41 -9.86 -24.13
CA TRP A 3 -6.51 -9.35 -22.77
C TRP A 3 -7.63 -8.32 -22.70
N LYS A 4 -8.37 -8.31 -21.59
CA LYS A 4 -9.46 -7.39 -21.31
C LYS A 4 -9.22 -6.74 -19.95
N ASP A 5 -9.15 -5.41 -19.91
CA ASP A 5 -9.21 -4.66 -18.66
C ASP A 5 -10.66 -4.56 -18.20
N CYS A 6 -10.91 -4.98 -16.97
CA CYS A 6 -12.20 -5.03 -16.33
C CYS A 6 -12.18 -4.11 -15.11
N VAL A 7 -13.33 -3.50 -14.81
CA VAL A 7 -13.47 -2.55 -13.71
C VAL A 7 -14.71 -2.85 -12.88
N THR A 8 -14.60 -2.78 -11.57
CA THR A 8 -15.73 -2.90 -10.65
C THR A 8 -16.51 -1.59 -10.57
N SER A 9 -17.70 -1.61 -9.97
CA SER A 9 -18.48 -0.38 -9.70
C SER A 9 -17.74 0.62 -8.79
N ASN A 10 -16.79 0.16 -7.97
CA ASN A 10 -15.95 1.01 -7.12
C ASN A 10 -14.56 1.30 -7.72
N GLY A 11 -14.37 1.08 -9.03
CA GLY A 11 -13.18 1.52 -9.76
C GLY A 11 -11.93 0.65 -9.54
N LYS A 12 -12.09 -0.61 -9.10
CA LYS A 12 -10.99 -1.58 -8.97
C LYS A 12 -10.78 -2.29 -10.29
N HIS A 13 -9.54 -2.34 -10.75
CA HIS A 13 -9.16 -2.91 -12.04
C HIS A 13 -8.61 -4.32 -11.91
N TRP A 14 -8.88 -5.16 -12.91
CA TRP A 14 -8.20 -6.42 -13.14
C TRP A 14 -8.21 -6.78 -14.62
N ILE A 15 -7.25 -7.59 -15.03
CA ILE A 15 -7.06 -8.02 -16.40
C ILE A 15 -7.43 -9.51 -16.49
N GLU A 16 -8.27 -9.84 -17.47
CA GLU A 16 -8.61 -11.21 -17.85
C GLU A 16 -8.00 -11.56 -19.21
N GLN A 17 -7.54 -12.80 -19.37
CA GLN A 17 -7.07 -13.32 -20.65
C GLN A 17 -8.22 -14.03 -21.39
N SER A 18 -8.25 -14.02 -22.73
CA SER A 18 -9.30 -14.75 -23.45
C SER A 18 -9.30 -16.25 -23.07
N PRO A 19 -10.46 -16.85 -22.78
CA PRO A 19 -10.54 -18.27 -22.42
C PRO A 19 -10.22 -19.21 -23.60
N ASP A 20 -10.20 -18.69 -24.83
CA ASP A 20 -10.05 -19.48 -26.07
C ASP A 20 -8.79 -20.36 -26.11
N ASP A 21 -7.71 -19.95 -25.42
CA ASP A 21 -6.41 -20.64 -25.40
C ASP A 21 -6.10 -21.31 -24.03
N MET A 22 -7.05 -21.38 -23.09
CA MET A 22 -6.77 -21.80 -21.70
C MET A 22 -7.78 -22.79 -21.10
N PRO A 23 -7.32 -23.86 -20.42
CA PRO A 23 -8.20 -24.72 -19.64
C PRO A 23 -9.00 -23.92 -18.59
N PRO A 24 -10.28 -24.22 -18.36
CA PRO A 24 -11.15 -23.45 -17.44
C PRO A 24 -10.56 -23.26 -16.03
N GLU A 25 -9.89 -24.29 -15.50
CA GLU A 25 -9.26 -24.24 -14.17
C GLU A 25 -8.11 -23.24 -14.10
N LYS A 26 -7.33 -23.12 -15.18
CA LYS A 26 -6.23 -22.15 -15.27
C LYS A 26 -6.76 -20.74 -15.48
N PHE A 27 -7.84 -20.59 -16.24
CA PHE A 27 -8.48 -19.29 -16.47
C PHE A 27 -8.94 -18.64 -15.16
N LEU A 28 -9.53 -19.43 -14.24
CA LEU A 28 -9.97 -18.94 -12.94
C LEU A 28 -8.82 -18.46 -12.02
N GLN A 29 -7.57 -18.80 -12.33
CA GLN A 29 -6.40 -18.42 -11.54
C GLN A 29 -5.44 -17.49 -12.31
N SER A 30 -5.74 -17.17 -13.57
CA SER A 30 -4.82 -16.42 -14.43
C SER A 30 -5.06 -14.91 -14.41
N MET A 31 -6.11 -14.44 -13.75
CA MET A 31 -6.46 -13.02 -13.68
C MET A 31 -5.35 -12.23 -12.99
N ILE A 32 -5.10 -11.01 -13.47
CA ILE A 32 -4.07 -10.13 -12.92
C ILE A 32 -4.73 -8.87 -12.39
N GLY A 33 -4.58 -8.60 -11.11
CA GLY A 33 -5.06 -7.37 -10.47
C GLY A 33 -3.89 -6.44 -10.24
N TYR A 34 -4.14 -5.15 -10.37
CA TYR A 34 -3.16 -4.13 -10.08
C TYR A 34 -3.79 -2.93 -9.37
N HIS A 35 -2.97 -2.22 -8.60
CA HIS A 35 -3.38 -0.99 -7.96
C HIS A 35 -2.23 0.00 -7.91
N LEU A 36 -2.54 1.27 -8.19
CA LEU A 36 -1.59 2.37 -8.20
C LEU A 36 -1.83 3.26 -6.99
N ALA A 37 -0.74 3.74 -6.40
CA ALA A 37 -0.78 4.81 -5.41
C ALA A 37 0.42 5.70 -5.59
N TYR A 38 0.29 6.96 -5.17
CA TYR A 38 1.40 7.90 -5.15
C TYR A 38 1.35 8.72 -3.87
N ASP A 39 2.52 9.19 -3.44
CA ASP A 39 2.68 10.24 -2.46
C ASP A 39 3.92 11.06 -2.83
N ASN A 40 3.76 12.37 -2.96
CA ASN A 40 4.79 13.30 -3.44
C ASN A 40 5.57 12.79 -4.67
N SER A 41 6.84 12.41 -4.51
CA SER A 41 7.72 12.00 -5.61
C SER A 41 7.74 10.48 -5.85
N LEU A 42 7.03 9.68 -5.04
CA LEU A 42 6.96 8.24 -5.21
C LEU A 42 5.62 7.83 -5.84
N CYS A 43 5.70 7.12 -6.97
CA CYS A 43 4.59 6.36 -7.55
C CYS A 43 4.88 4.88 -7.39
N GLY A 44 3.89 4.12 -6.90
CA GLY A 44 3.99 2.69 -6.70
C GLY A 44 2.86 1.93 -7.39
N MET A 45 3.20 0.75 -7.90
CA MET A 45 2.24 -0.22 -8.42
C MET A 45 2.40 -1.53 -7.66
N ILE A 46 1.28 -2.09 -7.22
CA ILE A 46 1.24 -3.48 -6.79
C ILE A 46 0.46 -4.29 -7.82
N MET A 47 0.88 -5.54 -8.01
CA MET A 47 0.17 -6.49 -8.85
C MET A 47 0.18 -7.88 -8.23
N THR A 48 -0.86 -8.65 -8.51
CA THR A 48 -0.94 -10.06 -8.10
C THR A 48 -1.75 -10.85 -9.12
N GLN A 49 -1.47 -12.15 -9.21
CA GLN A 49 -2.18 -13.08 -10.08
C GLN A 49 -2.98 -14.07 -9.23
N GLY A 50 -4.18 -14.45 -9.67
CA GLY A 50 -5.01 -15.43 -8.98
C GLY A 50 -6.48 -15.34 -9.34
N ARG A 51 -7.34 -15.71 -8.39
CA ARG A 51 -8.80 -15.61 -8.56
C ARG A 51 -9.25 -14.17 -8.51
N GLN A 52 -10.34 -13.85 -9.20
CA GLN A 52 -10.91 -12.50 -9.26
C GLN A 52 -10.95 -11.78 -7.91
N ARG A 53 -11.47 -12.45 -6.86
CA ARG A 53 -11.56 -11.88 -5.52
C ARG A 53 -10.20 -11.56 -4.88
N GLN A 54 -9.16 -12.36 -5.15
CA GLN A 54 -7.82 -12.16 -4.61
C GLN A 54 -7.07 -11.05 -5.34
N VAL A 55 -7.39 -10.82 -6.62
CA VAL A 55 -6.70 -9.86 -7.46
C VAL A 55 -7.33 -8.48 -7.42
N ILE A 56 -8.66 -8.40 -7.25
CA ILE A 56 -9.38 -7.12 -7.10
C ILE A 56 -9.10 -6.49 -5.73
N ASN A 57 -9.07 -7.29 -4.66
CA ASN A 57 -8.94 -6.81 -3.30
C ASN A 57 -7.47 -6.65 -2.90
N ILE A 58 -6.79 -5.73 -3.57
CA ILE A 58 -5.40 -5.33 -3.29
C ILE A 58 -5.28 -3.82 -3.17
N GLY A 59 -4.45 -3.31 -2.26
CA GLY A 59 -4.27 -1.86 -2.10
C GLY A 59 -2.88 -1.47 -1.63
N LEU A 60 -2.44 -0.28 -2.03
CA LEU A 60 -1.13 0.28 -1.71
C LEU A 60 -1.29 1.60 -0.96
N GLY A 61 -0.76 1.66 0.26
CA GLY A 61 -0.58 2.87 1.05
C GLY A 61 0.86 3.34 0.95
N ILE A 62 1.05 4.64 0.72
CA ILE A 62 2.35 5.30 0.68
C ILE A 62 2.24 6.54 1.54
N LYS A 63 3.22 6.76 2.41
CA LYS A 63 3.31 7.96 3.24
C LYS A 63 4.75 8.41 3.40
N GLN A 64 5.09 9.63 2.97
CA GLN A 64 6.41 10.20 3.19
C GLN A 64 6.70 10.37 4.69
N LEU A 65 7.92 10.04 5.12
CA LEU A 65 8.42 10.30 6.47
C LEU A 65 8.91 11.76 6.55
N CYS A 66 7.98 12.70 6.47
CA CYS A 66 8.24 14.11 6.69
C CYS A 66 7.04 14.79 7.35
N VAL A 67 7.29 15.92 7.98
CA VAL A 67 6.23 16.81 8.46
C VAL A 67 5.92 17.84 7.38
N GLU A 68 4.63 18.00 7.08
CA GLU A 68 4.13 19.03 6.17
C GLU A 68 2.96 19.79 6.84
N PRO A 69 2.95 21.13 6.82
CA PRO A 69 3.96 22.02 6.23
C PRO A 69 5.29 22.01 7.01
N ARG A 70 6.40 22.30 6.30
CA ARG A 70 7.74 22.39 6.90
C ARG A 70 7.78 23.36 8.09
N GLY A 71 8.51 22.98 9.14
CA GLY A 71 8.69 23.78 10.35
C GLY A 71 7.65 23.53 11.44
N VAL A 72 6.62 22.70 11.16
CA VAL A 72 5.68 22.25 12.18
C VAL A 72 6.34 21.17 13.07
N PRO A 73 6.16 21.21 14.40
CA PRO A 73 6.63 20.14 15.30
C PRO A 73 5.95 18.80 15.00
N VAL A 74 6.65 17.69 15.17
CA VAL A 74 6.07 16.34 14.95
C VAL A 74 4.85 16.09 15.82
N ALA A 75 4.84 16.56 17.07
CA ALA A 75 3.70 16.41 17.96
C ALA A 75 2.43 17.06 17.39
N ALA A 76 2.52 18.30 16.89
CA ALA A 76 1.40 19.00 16.27
C ALA A 76 0.97 18.33 14.95
N TYR A 77 1.93 17.81 14.18
CA TYR A 77 1.64 17.02 12.99
C TYR A 77 0.85 15.75 13.35
N ALA A 78 1.30 14.99 14.35
CA ALA A 78 0.62 13.78 14.81
C ALA A 78 -0.78 14.07 15.35
N GLU A 79 -0.95 15.13 16.13
CA GLU A 79 -2.24 15.60 16.64
C GLU A 79 -3.23 15.90 15.51
N SER A 80 -2.76 16.48 14.40
CA SER A 80 -3.62 16.73 13.22
C SER A 80 -4.21 15.44 12.60
N PHE A 81 -3.59 14.28 12.86
CA PHE A 81 -4.08 12.96 12.41
C PHE A 81 -4.82 12.18 13.50
N ALA A 82 -4.94 12.69 14.73
CA ALA A 82 -5.55 11.95 15.85
C ALA A 82 -6.97 11.43 15.54
N HIS A 83 -7.77 12.21 14.81
CA HIS A 83 -9.12 11.83 14.37
C HIS A 83 -9.18 10.62 13.43
N LYS A 84 -8.04 10.19 12.85
CA LYS A 84 -7.95 9.00 11.98
C LYS A 84 -7.50 7.75 12.73
N LEU A 85 -7.15 7.88 14.01
CA LEU A 85 -6.52 6.86 14.82
C LEU A 85 -7.45 6.40 15.94
N THR A 86 -7.41 5.12 16.26
CA THR A 86 -8.11 4.59 17.45
C THR A 86 -7.38 4.97 18.73
N PRO A 87 -8.02 4.87 19.91
CA PRO A 87 -7.32 5.11 21.18
C PRO A 87 -6.08 4.23 21.38
N LEU A 88 -6.12 2.97 20.93
CA LEU A 88 -4.96 2.08 20.97
C LEU A 88 -3.82 2.60 20.10
N GLU A 89 -4.12 2.99 18.87
CA GLU A 89 -3.11 3.51 17.93
C GLU A 89 -2.52 4.85 18.40
N GLN A 90 -3.34 5.70 19.03
CA GLN A 90 -2.87 6.94 19.67
C GLN A 90 -1.84 6.66 20.77
N SER A 91 -1.97 5.55 21.50
CA SER A 91 -0.97 5.16 22.50
C SER A 91 0.40 4.83 21.88
N PHE A 92 0.46 4.48 20.59
CA PHE A 92 1.72 4.18 19.91
C PHE A 92 2.49 5.43 19.48
N ILE A 93 1.85 6.59 19.45
CA ILE A 93 2.41 7.87 18.96
C ILE A 93 2.61 8.88 20.10
N ALA A 94 2.84 8.39 21.31
CA ALA A 94 3.02 9.22 22.49
C ALA A 94 4.26 10.14 22.35
N PRO A 95 4.16 11.45 22.64
CA PRO A 95 5.24 12.42 22.40
C PRO A 95 6.57 12.09 23.09
N GLU A 96 6.54 11.35 24.20
CA GLU A 96 7.71 11.00 25.00
C GLU A 96 8.65 10.01 24.29
N LEU A 97 8.17 9.38 23.21
CA LEU A 97 8.94 8.43 22.40
C LEU A 97 9.95 9.12 21.47
N GLY A 98 9.85 10.45 21.31
CA GLY A 98 10.70 11.24 20.44
C GLY A 98 10.19 11.33 18.99
N ASP A 99 10.49 12.47 18.35
CA ASP A 99 9.97 12.87 17.05
C ASP A 99 10.15 11.82 15.94
N GLU A 100 11.33 11.20 15.84
CA GLU A 100 11.59 10.19 14.81
C GLU A 100 10.68 8.96 14.97
N VAL A 101 10.51 8.48 16.21
CA VAL A 101 9.71 7.31 16.52
C VAL A 101 8.24 7.59 16.27
N VAL A 102 7.75 8.75 16.74
CA VAL A 102 6.37 9.19 16.55
C VAL A 102 6.03 9.31 15.07
N LEU A 103 6.86 10.02 14.30
CA LEU A 103 6.63 10.21 12.86
C LEU A 103 6.63 8.88 12.11
N ARG A 104 7.61 8.01 12.41
CA ARG A 104 7.70 6.68 11.77
C ARG A 104 6.45 5.84 12.07
N ARG A 105 6.03 5.75 13.33
CA ARG A 105 4.86 4.94 13.73
C ARG A 105 3.57 5.49 13.12
N LEU A 106 3.40 6.81 13.12
CA LEU A 106 2.28 7.47 12.45
C LEU A 106 2.24 7.12 10.95
N CYS A 107 3.36 7.20 10.24
CA CYS A 107 3.41 6.86 8.82
C CYS A 107 3.11 5.37 8.55
N ILE A 108 3.51 4.45 9.43
CA ILE A 108 3.13 3.03 9.34
C ILE A 108 1.62 2.87 9.47
N LEU A 109 1.01 3.45 10.50
CA LEU A 109 -0.45 3.37 10.71
C LEU A 109 -1.23 3.95 9.54
N LEU A 110 -0.84 5.14 9.06
CA LEU A 110 -1.50 5.79 7.93
C LEU A 110 -1.35 5.00 6.63
N SER A 111 -0.16 4.44 6.37
CA SER A 111 0.04 3.61 5.17
C SER A 111 -0.77 2.31 5.24
N LEU A 112 -0.82 1.61 6.38
CA LEU A 112 -1.64 0.40 6.57
C LEU A 112 -3.13 0.67 6.35
N LYS A 113 -3.67 1.70 7.00
CA LYS A 113 -5.08 2.11 6.82
C LYS A 113 -5.37 2.47 5.37
N ALA A 114 -4.51 3.29 4.75
CA ALA A 114 -4.66 3.66 3.35
C ALA A 114 -4.66 2.43 2.42
N ALA A 115 -3.75 1.47 2.66
CA ALA A 115 -3.65 0.24 1.87
C ALA A 115 -4.95 -0.57 1.96
N TYR A 116 -5.48 -0.77 3.17
CA TYR A 116 -6.72 -1.50 3.38
C TYR A 116 -7.93 -0.81 2.73
N ILE A 117 -8.15 0.48 3.02
CA ILE A 117 -9.27 1.29 2.48
C ILE A 117 -9.28 1.22 0.95
N LYS A 118 -8.10 1.35 0.32
CA LYS A 118 -7.95 1.22 -1.13
C LYS A 118 -8.19 -0.20 -1.61
N ALA A 119 -7.80 -1.21 -0.84
CA ALA A 119 -7.97 -2.62 -1.21
C ALA A 119 -9.45 -3.02 -1.28
N VAL A 120 -10.25 -2.62 -0.28
CA VAL A 120 -11.70 -2.85 -0.27
C VAL A 120 -12.48 -1.90 -1.19
N GLY A 121 -11.80 -0.91 -1.77
CA GLY A 121 -12.39 0.07 -2.68
C GLY A 121 -13.43 0.97 -2.00
N GLN A 122 -13.14 1.38 -0.77
CA GLN A 122 -13.94 2.37 -0.05
C GLN A 122 -13.71 3.78 -0.61
N ASN A 123 -14.70 4.65 -0.45
CA ASN A 123 -14.66 6.02 -0.98
C ASN A 123 -13.83 6.98 -0.10
N ARG A 124 -13.64 8.22 -0.58
CA ARG A 124 -12.87 9.26 0.14
C ARG A 124 -13.47 9.67 1.50
N GLY A 125 -14.73 9.35 1.77
CA GLY A 125 -15.43 9.69 3.01
C GLY A 125 -15.39 8.60 4.08
N PHE A 126 -14.67 7.50 3.84
CA PHE A 126 -14.52 6.45 4.83
C PHE A 126 -13.86 6.99 6.10
N ASP A 127 -14.43 6.66 7.26
CA ASP A 127 -13.87 7.01 8.56
C ASP A 127 -12.75 6.05 8.95
N TRP A 128 -11.52 6.58 9.00
CA TRP A 128 -10.30 5.82 9.25
C TRP A 128 -10.24 5.29 10.69
N SER A 129 -10.94 5.93 11.63
CA SER A 129 -10.99 5.52 13.04
C SER A 129 -11.73 4.19 13.25
N ARG A 130 -12.49 3.73 12.25
CA ARG A 130 -13.15 2.41 12.25
C ARG A 130 -12.18 1.25 12.07
N LEU A 131 -10.96 1.53 11.61
CA LEU A 131 -9.90 0.54 11.44
C LEU A 131 -8.93 0.63 12.59
N GLU A 132 -8.53 -0.49 13.15
CA GLU A 132 -7.51 -0.56 14.19
C GLU A 132 -6.40 -1.50 13.75
N PHE A 133 -5.16 -1.02 13.75
CA PHE A 133 -3.95 -1.79 13.52
C PHE A 133 -3.12 -1.84 14.80
N ASN A 134 -3.15 -2.99 15.48
CA ASN A 134 -2.26 -3.26 16.60
C ASN A 134 -0.96 -3.85 16.06
N ILE A 135 0.02 -2.97 15.82
CA ILE A 135 1.32 -3.32 15.24
C ILE A 135 2.11 -4.31 16.11
N PRO A 136 2.26 -4.10 17.44
CA PRO A 136 2.99 -5.04 18.30
C PRO A 136 2.44 -6.47 18.27
N ASP A 137 1.11 -6.62 18.30
CA ASP A 137 0.47 -7.94 18.33
C ASP A 137 0.12 -8.47 16.92
N GLU A 138 0.48 -7.73 15.87
CA GLU A 138 0.19 -8.07 14.47
C GLU A 138 -1.29 -8.40 14.20
N THR A 139 -2.20 -7.62 14.80
CA THR A 139 -3.64 -7.76 14.58
C THR A 139 -4.24 -6.54 13.89
N ALA A 140 -5.28 -6.79 13.09
CA ALA A 140 -6.04 -5.73 12.45
C ALA A 140 -7.54 -5.97 12.60
N ARG A 141 -8.29 -4.90 12.87
CA ARG A 141 -9.75 -4.93 13.02
C ARG A 141 -10.39 -3.82 12.21
N GLY A 142 -11.62 -4.06 11.77
CA GLY A 142 -12.50 -3.04 11.20
C GLY A 142 -13.87 -3.17 11.84
N ASP A 143 -14.39 -2.10 12.43
CA ASP A 143 -15.65 -2.11 13.19
C ASP A 143 -15.66 -3.22 14.26
N ASP A 144 -14.57 -3.37 15.01
CA ASP A 144 -14.34 -4.43 16.00
C ASP A 144 -14.28 -5.87 15.45
N HIS A 145 -14.42 -6.07 14.14
CA HIS A 145 -14.30 -7.38 13.51
C HIS A 145 -12.86 -7.64 13.03
N PRO A 146 -12.25 -8.80 13.32
CA PRO A 146 -10.93 -9.14 12.81
C PRO A 146 -10.89 -9.12 11.28
N LEU A 147 -9.85 -8.51 10.70
CA LEU A 147 -9.64 -8.45 9.25
C LEU A 147 -9.06 -9.77 8.73
N GLN A 148 -9.79 -10.86 8.90
CA GLN A 148 -9.36 -12.20 8.51
C GLN A 148 -9.13 -12.30 6.99
N GLY A 149 -8.12 -13.08 6.62
CA GLY A 149 -7.80 -13.34 5.23
C GLY A 149 -6.98 -12.24 4.56
N TRP A 150 -6.56 -11.22 5.30
CA TRP A 150 -5.71 -10.15 4.80
C TRP A 150 -4.24 -10.39 5.12
N GLU A 151 -3.39 -10.18 4.13
CA GLU A 151 -1.94 -10.12 4.27
C GLU A 151 -1.50 -8.66 4.10
N PHE A 152 -0.84 -8.13 5.12
CA PHE A 152 -0.25 -6.80 5.13
C PHE A 152 1.27 -6.92 4.99
N ARG A 153 1.83 -6.28 3.96
CA ARG A 153 3.29 -6.20 3.78
C ARG A 153 3.75 -4.78 3.99
N VAL A 154 4.70 -4.58 4.90
CA VAL A 154 5.17 -3.25 5.29
C VAL A 154 6.65 -3.13 4.96
N PHE A 155 7.03 -2.04 4.30
CA PHE A 155 8.39 -1.80 3.85
C PHE A 155 8.69 -0.30 3.72
N LYS A 156 9.97 0.05 3.66
CA LYS A 156 10.43 1.42 3.41
C LYS A 156 10.94 1.56 1.98
N ALA A 157 10.76 2.75 1.41
CA ALA A 157 11.36 3.14 0.15
C ALA A 157 12.17 4.42 0.35
N GLN A 158 13.38 4.46 -0.21
CA GLN A 158 14.27 5.62 -0.19
C GLN A 158 14.54 6.07 -1.62
N LEU A 159 14.40 7.37 -1.87
CA LEU A 159 14.56 7.95 -3.20
C LEU A 159 15.49 9.16 -3.13
N GLY A 160 16.46 9.22 -4.03
CA GLY A 160 17.16 10.46 -4.34
C GLY A 160 16.38 11.26 -5.38
N VAL A 161 15.85 12.41 -4.99
CA VAL A 161 15.05 13.28 -5.85
C VAL A 161 15.86 14.52 -6.22
N GLN A 162 16.14 14.69 -7.51
CA GLN A 162 16.81 15.89 -8.02
C GLN A 162 15.84 17.09 -7.95
N ARG A 163 16.15 18.09 -7.10
CA ARG A 163 15.44 19.38 -7.06
C ARG A 163 16.44 20.52 -7.22
N THR A 164 16.22 21.39 -8.20
CA THR A 164 16.94 22.66 -8.42
C THR A 164 18.46 22.53 -8.17
N SER A 165 19.11 21.55 -8.82
CA SER A 165 20.54 21.21 -8.75
C SER A 165 21.08 20.46 -7.51
N THR A 166 20.22 20.06 -6.57
CA THR A 166 20.60 19.18 -5.44
C THR A 166 19.80 17.88 -5.44
N VAL A 167 20.43 16.78 -5.04
CA VAL A 167 19.72 15.53 -4.76
C VAL A 167 19.26 15.58 -3.31
N ILE A 168 17.95 15.49 -3.10
CA ILE A 168 17.33 15.41 -1.79
C ILE A 168 16.92 13.98 -1.55
N GLU A 169 17.36 13.40 -0.44
CA GLU A 169 16.89 12.09 -0.03
C GLU A 169 15.50 12.19 0.59
N GLU A 170 14.58 11.40 0.07
CA GLU A 170 13.23 11.28 0.58
C GLU A 170 12.98 9.84 1.03
N SER A 171 12.41 9.68 2.22
CA SER A 171 12.03 8.38 2.78
C SER A 171 10.52 8.24 2.82
N TYR A 172 10.02 7.06 2.47
CA TYR A 172 8.61 6.72 2.42
C TYR A 172 8.33 5.43 3.18
N GLN A 173 7.20 5.41 3.88
CA GLN A 173 6.62 4.24 4.48
C GLN A 173 5.56 3.70 3.53
N CYS A 174 5.69 2.43 3.17
CA CYS A 174 4.78 1.76 2.27
C CYS A 174 4.11 0.58 2.98
N ALA A 175 2.86 0.34 2.63
CA ALA A 175 2.12 -0.83 3.05
C ALA A 175 1.27 -1.38 1.90
N CYS A 176 1.30 -2.68 1.69
CA CYS A 176 0.42 -3.39 0.77
C CYS A 176 -0.61 -4.18 1.57
N ALA A 177 -1.86 -4.18 1.13
CA ALA A 177 -2.90 -5.07 1.63
C ALA A 177 -3.31 -6.02 0.51
N PHE A 178 -3.26 -7.32 0.76
CA PHE A 178 -3.69 -8.37 -0.17
C PHE A 178 -4.74 -9.26 0.48
N PHE A 179 -5.89 -9.45 -0.16
CA PHE A 179 -6.83 -10.47 0.28
C PHE A 179 -6.39 -11.86 -0.19
N ARG A 180 -5.98 -12.71 0.77
CA ARG A 180 -5.58 -14.10 0.56
C ARG A 180 -6.69 -15.10 0.86
N GLY A 181 -7.64 -14.75 1.74
CA GLY A 181 -8.73 -15.63 2.16
C GLY A 181 -8.31 -16.69 3.19
N THR A 182 -7.23 -16.45 3.93
CA THR A 182 -6.79 -17.25 5.08
C THR A 182 -7.69 -17.03 6.30
N LYS A 183 -7.58 -17.89 7.32
CA LYS A 183 -8.36 -17.77 8.57
C LYS A 183 -7.94 -16.57 9.43
N GLU A 184 -6.68 -16.17 9.30
CA GLU A 184 -6.07 -15.11 10.11
C GLU A 184 -5.56 -14.00 9.21
N SER A 185 -5.35 -12.83 9.80
CA SER A 185 -4.55 -11.76 9.20
C SER A 185 -3.07 -12.12 9.33
N LYS A 186 -2.25 -11.69 8.38
CA LYS A 186 -0.80 -11.90 8.41
C LYS A 186 -0.08 -10.58 8.20
N PHE A 187 0.91 -10.29 9.02
CA PHE A 187 1.84 -9.19 8.80
C PHE A 187 3.18 -9.72 8.30
N ILE A 188 3.79 -9.00 7.37
CA ILE A 188 5.10 -9.30 6.83
C ILE A 188 5.89 -7.99 6.81
N TRP A 189 6.93 -7.93 7.64
CA TRP A 189 7.83 -6.80 7.75
C TRP A 189 9.07 -7.05 6.92
N HIS A 190 9.37 -6.14 5.99
CA HIS A 190 10.58 -6.20 5.17
C HIS A 190 11.59 -5.19 5.70
N ASP A 191 12.37 -5.63 6.68
CA ASP A 191 13.34 -4.79 7.40
C ASP A 191 14.75 -4.80 6.78
N ASN A 192 15.01 -5.70 5.83
CA ASN A 192 16.28 -5.77 5.12
C ASN A 192 16.10 -5.64 3.60
N ALA A 193 17.13 -5.12 2.92
CA ALA A 193 17.10 -4.84 1.49
C ALA A 193 16.92 -6.12 0.64
N LYS A 194 17.54 -7.22 1.05
CA LYS A 194 17.52 -8.49 0.29
C LYS A 194 16.10 -9.07 0.19
N ASP A 195 15.36 -9.05 1.28
CA ASP A 195 13.98 -9.53 1.32
C ASP A 195 13.04 -8.60 0.54
N LEU A 196 13.36 -7.31 0.48
CA LEU A 196 12.61 -6.33 -0.27
C LEU A 196 12.82 -6.50 -1.79
N GLU A 197 14.07 -6.65 -2.23
CA GLU A 197 14.44 -6.85 -3.64
C GLU A 197 13.84 -8.12 -4.25
N ALA A 198 13.49 -9.11 -3.43
CA ALA A 198 12.83 -10.33 -3.88
C ALA A 198 11.41 -10.10 -4.44
N TRP A 199 10.76 -8.97 -4.14
CA TRP A 199 9.39 -8.70 -4.61
C TRP A 199 9.07 -7.23 -4.94
N VAL A 200 9.95 -6.29 -4.60
CA VAL A 200 9.84 -4.88 -4.97
C VAL A 200 10.92 -4.54 -5.98
N GLN A 201 10.48 -4.00 -7.11
CA GLN A 201 11.37 -3.52 -8.16
C GLN A 201 11.26 -1.99 -8.24
N PHE A 202 12.39 -1.31 -8.07
CA PHE A 202 12.49 0.12 -8.34
C PHE A 202 12.75 0.31 -9.83
N ILE A 203 11.80 0.94 -10.51
CA ILE A 203 11.86 1.21 -11.95
C ILE A 203 12.02 2.71 -12.15
N ASN A 204 13.05 3.11 -12.90
CA ASN A 204 13.22 4.51 -13.30
C ASN A 204 12.53 4.78 -14.66
N VAL A 205 12.34 6.07 -14.98
CA VAL A 205 11.67 6.48 -16.23
C VAL A 205 12.38 5.94 -17.47
N ASP A 206 13.72 5.88 -17.46
CA ASP A 206 14.50 5.36 -18.59
C ASP A 206 14.21 3.88 -18.86
N GLN A 207 14.04 3.07 -17.81
CA GLN A 207 13.65 1.68 -17.93
C GLN A 207 12.24 1.54 -18.51
N MET A 208 11.31 2.43 -18.16
CA MET A 208 9.96 2.45 -18.77
C MET A 208 10.01 2.82 -20.26
N ILE A 209 10.80 3.83 -20.64
CA ILE A 209 10.92 4.27 -22.04
C ILE A 209 11.44 3.14 -22.93
N LYS A 210 12.39 2.32 -22.43
CA LYS A 210 12.92 1.16 -23.16
C LYS A 210 11.87 0.11 -23.51
N VAL A 211 10.72 0.09 -22.84
CA VAL A 211 9.64 -0.87 -23.10
C VAL A 211 8.61 -0.35 -24.10
N ILE A 212 8.55 0.97 -24.35
CA ILE A 212 7.58 1.60 -25.26
C ILE A 212 7.60 0.97 -26.67
N PRO A 213 8.77 0.74 -27.32
CA PRO A 213 8.78 0.14 -28.65
C PRO A 213 8.16 -1.27 -28.71
N LYS A 214 8.14 -1.99 -27.58
CA LYS A 214 7.54 -3.34 -27.46
C LYS A 214 6.02 -3.31 -27.29
N LEU A 215 5.45 -2.15 -26.94
CA LEU A 215 4.01 -1.96 -26.76
C LEU A 215 3.31 -1.47 -28.04
N THR A 216 4.08 -0.91 -28.97
CA THR A 216 3.61 -0.42 -30.27
C THR A 216 3.76 -1.41 -31.43
N ALA A 217 4.32 -2.60 -31.16
CA ALA A 217 4.50 -3.70 -32.11
C ALA A 217 3.44 -4.79 -31.87
#